data_AF-A0A953XX94-F1
#
_entry.id   AF-A0A953XX94-F1
#
_cell.length_a   1.000
_cell.length_b   1.000
_cell.length_c   1.000
_cell.angle_alpha   90.00
_cell.angle_beta   90.00
_cell.angle_gamma   90.00
#
_symmetry.space_group_name_H-M   'P 1'
#
loop_
_entity.id
_entity.type
_entity.pdbx_description
1 polymer ?
#
loop_
_entity_poly.entity_id
_entity_poly.type
_entity_poly.pdbx_seq_one_letter_code
_entity_poly.pdbx_strand_id
1 'polypeptide(L)'
;MSDRLILGTRKGTFILEKKDGRWQHVHRGHGGANIAYAAQDPRTGTIWSMIDHGHWGSKVSHSKDGGKTWEEAGQVKYPEGARHQEFAMSEPPEGEEPPPQKIHDSKVLKLWYVEFGTEDQPGRLYIGTIPGGLFV
;
A
#
# COMPACT_ATOMS: atom_id res chain seq x y z
N MET A 1 -11.99 -5.51 20.75
CA MET A 1 -12.13 -4.83 19.45
C MET A 1 -11.28 -3.58 19.48
N SER A 2 -10.63 -3.20 18.38
CA SER A 2 -9.90 -1.93 18.31
C SER A 2 -10.87 -0.75 18.34
N ASP A 3 -10.59 0.27 19.14
CA ASP A 3 -11.32 1.56 19.14
C ASP A 3 -10.74 2.54 18.11
N ARG A 4 -9.96 2.03 17.13
CA ARG A 4 -9.32 2.83 16.10
C ARG A 4 -9.48 2.20 14.71
N LEU A 5 -9.82 3.04 13.73
CA LEU A 5 -9.83 2.71 12.31
C LEU A 5 -8.82 3.58 11.56
N ILE A 6 -8.10 2.97 10.64
CA ILE A 6 -7.17 3.64 9.73
C ILE A 6 -7.64 3.32 8.32
N LEU A 7 -7.97 4.36 7.57
CA LEU A 7 -8.63 4.25 6.28
C LEU A 7 -7.74 4.87 5.20
N GLY A 8 -7.34 4.04 4.23
CA GLY A 8 -6.83 4.52 2.96
C GLY A 8 -8.00 4.86 2.03
N THR A 9 -8.04 6.07 1.50
CA THR A 9 -9.10 6.52 0.59
C THR A 9 -8.52 7.24 -0.63
N ARG A 10 -9.35 7.49 -1.65
CA ARG A 10 -9.02 8.37 -2.78
C ARG A 10 -8.84 9.86 -2.40
N LYS A 11 -9.07 10.22 -1.13
CA LYS A 11 -9.00 11.60 -0.63
C LYS A 11 -7.94 11.78 0.46
N GLY A 12 -7.16 10.74 0.77
CA GLY A 12 -6.11 10.73 1.78
C GLY A 12 -6.29 9.63 2.81
N THR A 13 -5.44 9.67 3.84
CA THR A 13 -5.52 8.78 5.00
C THR A 13 -6.45 9.41 6.03
N PHE A 14 -7.40 8.64 6.56
CA PHE A 14 -8.29 9.08 7.64
C PHE A 14 -8.15 8.16 8.85
N ILE A 15 -8.10 8.75 10.03
CA ILE A 15 -8.02 8.03 11.29
C ILE A 15 -9.26 8.39 12.11
N LEU A 16 -9.98 7.36 12.51
CA LEU A 16 -11.18 7.48 13.34
C LEU A 16 -10.94 6.77 14.67
N GLU A 17 -11.47 7.33 15.73
CA GLU A 17 -11.48 6.73 17.06
C GLU A 17 -12.91 6.58 17.56
N LYS A 18 -13.18 5.52 18.32
CA LYS A 18 -14.47 5.27 18.92
C LYS A 18 -14.54 5.98 20.28
N LYS A 19 -15.48 6.92 20.42
CA LYS A 19 -15.76 7.65 21.66
C LYS A 19 -17.26 7.60 21.94
N ASP A 20 -17.63 7.16 23.14
CA ASP A 20 -19.02 6.99 23.57
C ASP A 20 -19.87 6.16 22.59
N GLY A 21 -19.27 5.07 22.09
CA GLY A 21 -19.91 4.18 21.11
C GLY A 21 -19.98 4.72 19.69
N ARG A 22 -19.50 5.94 19.41
CA ARG A 22 -19.55 6.60 18.10
C ARG A 22 -18.16 6.76 17.50
N TRP A 23 -18.03 6.54 16.20
CA TRP A 23 -16.80 6.82 15.47
C TRP A 23 -16.65 8.32 15.22
N GLN A 24 -15.51 8.88 15.58
CA GLN A 24 -15.17 10.28 15.38
C GLN A 24 -13.85 10.37 14.60
N HIS A 25 -13.82 11.22 13.58
CA HIS A 25 -12.57 11.52 12.87
C HIS A 25 -11.64 12.35 13.77
N VAL A 26 -10.40 11.88 13.92
CA VAL A 26 -9.39 12.53 14.77
C VAL A 26 -8.22 13.11 13.99
N HIS A 27 -7.76 12.42 12.95
CA HIS A 27 -6.62 12.86 12.14
C HIS A 27 -6.80 12.51 10.66
N ARG A 28 -6.21 13.36 9.81
CA ARG A 28 -6.12 13.15 8.36
C ARG A 28 -4.70 13.41 7.87
N GLY A 29 -4.28 12.61 6.90
CA GLY A 29 -3.01 12.78 6.18
C GLY A 29 -3.22 12.78 4.67
N HIS A 30 -2.24 13.29 3.93
CA HIS A 30 -2.19 13.17 2.46
C HIS A 30 -3.46 13.70 1.74
N GLY A 31 -3.93 14.89 2.12
CA GLY A 31 -5.18 15.44 1.58
C GLY A 31 -5.19 15.47 0.04
N GLY A 32 -6.17 14.80 -0.56
CA GLY A 32 -6.32 14.71 -2.02
C GLY A 32 -5.44 13.64 -2.70
N ALA A 33 -4.53 13.00 -1.97
CA ALA A 33 -3.78 11.85 -2.49
C ALA A 33 -4.64 10.58 -2.46
N ASN A 34 -4.37 9.66 -3.39
CA ASN A 34 -4.97 8.34 -3.38
C ASN A 34 -4.13 7.41 -2.49
N ILE A 35 -4.77 6.82 -1.48
CA ILE A 35 -4.13 5.90 -0.54
C ILE A 35 -4.68 4.51 -0.80
N ALA A 36 -3.83 3.63 -1.33
CA ALA A 36 -4.19 2.26 -1.67
C ALA A 36 -4.40 1.39 -0.43
N TYR A 37 -3.58 1.60 0.59
CA TYR A 37 -3.64 0.84 1.84
C TYR A 37 -3.06 1.67 2.99
N ALA A 38 -3.58 1.50 4.20
CA ALA A 38 -3.02 2.11 5.40
C ALA A 38 -3.28 1.21 6.62
N ALA A 39 -2.27 1.05 7.47
CA ALA A 39 -2.33 0.17 8.62
C ALA A 39 -1.40 0.65 9.73
N GLN A 40 -1.65 0.24 10.97
CA GLN A 40 -0.78 0.51 12.11
C GLN A 40 -0.02 -0.76 12.48
N ASP A 41 1.30 -0.63 12.62
CA ASP A 41 2.14 -1.68 13.16
C ASP A 41 1.79 -1.88 14.64
N PRO A 42 1.24 -3.03 15.05
CA PRO A 42 0.83 -3.27 16.43
C PRO A 42 2.02 -3.28 17.40
N ARG A 43 3.24 -3.50 16.90
CA ARG A 43 4.47 -3.59 17.72
C ARG A 43 5.00 -2.21 18.09
N THR A 44 4.85 -1.23 17.20
CA THR A 44 5.46 0.11 17.36
C THR A 44 4.44 1.24 17.45
N GLY A 45 3.18 1.00 17.09
CA GLY A 45 2.16 2.03 16.92
C GLY A 45 2.35 2.92 15.68
N THR A 46 3.38 2.68 14.87
CA THR A 46 3.65 3.44 13.64
C THR A 46 2.55 3.18 12.62
N ILE A 47 1.98 4.25 12.07
CA ILE A 47 0.96 4.16 11.01
C ILE A 47 1.66 4.28 9.67
N TRP A 48 1.42 3.35 8.77
CA TRP A 48 1.96 3.32 7.41
C TRP A 48 0.86 3.59 6.41
N SER A 49 1.14 4.40 5.39
CA SER A 49 0.26 4.72 4.27
C SER A 49 0.95 4.44 2.94
N MET A 50 0.32 3.59 2.13
CA MET A 50 0.72 3.26 0.78
C MET A 50 0.05 4.24 -0.19
N ILE A 51 0.83 5.20 -0.67
CA ILE A 51 0.33 6.27 -1.54
C ILE A 51 0.45 5.83 -2.99
N ASP A 52 -0.65 5.92 -3.73
CA ASP A 52 -0.77 5.56 -5.15
C ASP A 52 -0.93 6.83 -5.98
N HIS A 53 0.19 7.55 -6.21
CA HIS A 53 0.18 8.72 -7.09
C HIS A 53 0.20 8.28 -8.55
N GLY A 54 -0.83 8.62 -9.32
CA GLY A 54 -0.91 8.27 -10.74
C GLY A 54 0.25 8.82 -11.58
N HIS A 55 0.79 10.01 -11.27
CA HIS A 55 1.86 10.64 -12.05
C HIS A 55 3.27 10.49 -11.45
N TRP A 56 3.38 10.42 -10.12
CA TRP A 56 4.68 10.44 -9.42
C TRP A 56 5.13 9.07 -8.89
N GLY A 57 4.36 8.03 -9.20
CA GLY A 57 4.62 6.67 -8.74
C GLY A 57 4.21 6.44 -7.28
N SER A 58 4.25 5.18 -6.87
CA SER A 58 3.88 4.83 -5.50
C SER A 58 4.92 5.27 -4.48
N LYS A 59 4.44 5.68 -3.29
CA LYS A 59 5.28 6.11 -2.17
C LYS A 59 4.82 5.47 -0.88
N VAL A 60 5.76 5.33 0.05
CA VAL A 60 5.49 4.92 1.43
C VAL A 60 5.61 6.14 2.32
N SER A 61 4.61 6.39 3.15
CA SER A 61 4.69 7.39 4.20
C SER A 61 4.33 6.77 5.55
N HIS A 62 4.92 7.27 6.62
CA HIS A 62 4.58 6.82 7.97
C HIS A 62 4.38 7.96 8.96
N SER A 63 3.66 7.67 10.02
CA SER A 63 3.47 8.54 11.17
C SER A 63 3.80 7.81 12.46
N LYS A 64 4.60 8.47 13.32
CA LYS A 64 5.00 7.95 14.64
C LYS A 64 4.27 8.65 15.80
N ASP A 65 3.42 9.63 15.51
CA ASP A 65 2.72 10.46 16.50
C ASP A 65 1.19 10.34 16.42
N GLY A 66 0.73 9.19 15.92
CA GLY A 66 -0.69 8.87 15.80
C GLY A 66 -1.38 9.56 14.61
N GLY A 67 -0.63 9.95 13.59
CA GLY A 67 -1.16 10.52 12.35
C GLY A 67 -1.21 12.05 12.33
N LYS A 68 -0.56 12.72 13.29
CA LYS A 68 -0.48 14.19 13.35
C LYS A 68 0.54 14.71 12.35
N THR A 69 1.69 14.05 12.24
CA THR A 69 2.73 14.34 11.26
C THR A 69 3.09 13.09 10.46
N TRP A 70 3.58 13.31 9.24
CA TRP A 70 3.88 12.25 8.27
C TRP A 70 5.23 12.50 7.62
N GLU A 71 6.01 11.44 7.51
CA GLU A 71 7.33 11.45 6.87
C GLU A 71 7.33 10.49 5.67
N GLU A 72 8.07 10.81 4.61
CA GLU A 72 8.27 9.90 3.48
C GLU A 72 9.32 8.84 3.87
N ALA A 73 9.03 7.58 3.59
CA ALA A 73 9.94 6.46 3.83
C ALA A 73 10.72 6.09 2.54
N GLY A 74 11.55 5.06 2.63
CA GLY A 74 12.31 4.55 1.48
C GLY A 74 11.41 4.14 0.30
N GLN A 75 11.91 4.35 -0.92
CA GLN A 75 11.19 3.94 -2.12
C GLN A 75 11.32 2.44 -2.38
N VAL A 76 10.19 1.80 -2.65
CA VAL A 76 10.14 0.42 -3.14
C VAL A 76 10.48 0.42 -4.63
N LYS A 77 11.48 -0.36 -5.04
CA LYS A 77 11.92 -0.45 -6.44
C LYS A 77 12.29 -1.87 -6.80
N TYR A 78 11.86 -2.30 -7.99
CA TYR A 78 12.37 -3.51 -8.60
C TYR A 78 13.86 -3.39 -8.93
N PRO A 79 14.62 -4.50 -8.87
CA PRO A 79 16.00 -4.51 -9.33
C PRO A 79 16.06 -4.26 -10.84
N GLU A 80 17.21 -3.77 -11.31
CA GLU A 80 17.45 -3.52 -12.73
C GLU A 80 17.26 -4.81 -13.55
N GLY A 81 16.60 -4.70 -14.71
CA GLY A 81 16.31 -5.83 -15.58
C GLY A 81 15.19 -6.76 -15.10
N ALA A 82 14.52 -6.47 -13.98
CA ALA A 82 13.34 -7.22 -13.55
C ALA A 82 12.24 -7.13 -14.62
N ARG A 83 11.60 -8.26 -14.93
CA ARG A 83 10.53 -8.35 -15.95
C ARG A 83 9.33 -9.10 -15.41
N HIS A 84 8.15 -8.76 -15.89
CA HIS A 84 6.91 -9.47 -15.58
C HIS A 84 6.14 -9.73 -16.86
N GLN A 85 5.40 -10.84 -16.85
CA GLN A 85 4.44 -11.14 -17.88
C GLN A 85 3.14 -10.38 -17.62
N GLU A 86 2.57 -9.78 -18.65
CA GLU A 86 1.23 -9.21 -18.60
C GLU A 86 0.19 -10.32 -18.41
N PHE A 87 -0.63 -10.21 -17.37
CA PHE A 87 -1.72 -11.16 -17.16
C PHE A 87 -2.88 -10.83 -18.12
N ALA A 88 -3.25 -11.78 -18.97
CA ALA A 88 -4.44 -11.64 -19.80
C ALA A 88 -5.68 -11.74 -18.90
N MET A 89 -6.46 -10.66 -18.84
CA MET A 89 -7.65 -10.57 -17.98
C MET A 89 -8.81 -11.47 -18.46
N SER A 90 -8.72 -12.04 -19.66
CA SER A 90 -9.74 -12.88 -20.26
C SER A 90 -9.09 -14.08 -20.94
N GLU A 91 -9.74 -15.24 -20.82
CA GLU A 91 -9.43 -16.39 -21.66
C GLU A 91 -9.75 -16.07 -23.13
N PRO A 92 -8.99 -16.61 -24.09
CA PRO A 92 -9.35 -16.50 -25.49
C PRO A 92 -10.72 -17.16 -25.73
N PRO A 93 -11.51 -16.66 -26.71
CA PRO A 93 -12.71 -17.35 -27.16
C PRO A 93 -12.42 -18.81 -27.55
N GLU A 94 -13.43 -19.67 -27.44
CA GLU A 94 -13.30 -21.08 -27.82
C GLU A 94 -12.89 -21.22 -29.30
N GLY A 95 -11.78 -21.93 -29.54
CA GLY A 95 -11.22 -22.13 -30.87
C GLY A 95 -10.21 -21.07 -31.32
N GLU A 96 -9.95 -20.04 -30.51
CA GLU A 96 -8.89 -19.06 -30.77
C GLU A 96 -7.62 -19.37 -29.96
N GLU A 97 -6.45 -19.10 -30.56
CA GLU A 97 -5.19 -19.18 -29.84
C GLU A 97 -5.07 -18.04 -28.81
N PRO A 98 -4.48 -18.29 -27.63
CA PRO A 98 -4.23 -17.23 -26.66
C PRO A 98 -3.31 -16.15 -27.26
N PRO A 99 -3.52 -14.87 -26.92
CA PRO A 99 -2.65 -13.81 -27.40
C PRO A 99 -1.21 -14.07 -26.94
N PRO A 100 -0.20 -13.66 -27.74
CA PRO A 100 1.19 -13.86 -27.38
C PRO A 100 1.50 -13.20 -26.04
N GLN A 101 2.30 -13.88 -25.23
CA GLN A 101 2.70 -13.37 -23.92
C GLN A 101 3.51 -12.08 -24.09
N LYS A 102 3.01 -10.99 -23.52
CA LYS A 102 3.73 -9.71 -23.47
C LYS A 102 4.56 -9.66 -22.20
N ILE A 103 5.85 -9.42 -22.36
CA ILE A 103 6.80 -9.25 -21.25
C ILE A 103 7.19 -7.78 -21.17
N HIS A 104 7.06 -7.20 -19.98
CA HIS A 104 7.38 -5.79 -19.71
C HIS A 104 8.47 -5.69 -18.66
N ASP A 105 9.26 -4.61 -18.73
CA ASP A 105 10.14 -4.25 -17.63
C ASP A 105 9.31 -3.88 -16.39
N SER A 106 9.74 -4.34 -15.22
CA SER A 106 9.02 -4.19 -13.97
C SER A 106 9.35 -2.85 -13.33
N LYS A 107 8.30 -2.06 -13.10
CA LYS A 107 8.32 -0.84 -12.29
C LYS A 107 7.19 -0.90 -11.28
N VAL A 108 7.38 -0.33 -10.10
CA VAL A 108 6.33 -0.31 -9.08
C VAL A 108 5.21 0.61 -9.55
N LEU A 109 4.06 0.02 -9.88
CA LEU A 109 2.85 0.74 -10.25
C LEU A 109 2.01 1.05 -9.01
N LYS A 110 1.89 0.05 -8.12
CA LYS A 110 1.06 0.16 -6.91
C LYS A 110 1.68 -0.60 -5.74
N LEU A 111 1.50 -0.08 -4.54
CA LEU A 111 1.68 -0.80 -3.27
C LEU A 111 0.28 -1.08 -2.71
N TRP A 112 -0.17 -2.33 -2.73
CA TRP A 112 -1.59 -2.64 -2.50
C TRP A 112 -1.88 -3.30 -1.15
N TYR A 113 -0.86 -3.84 -0.48
CA TYR A 113 -0.99 -4.42 0.84
C TYR A 113 0.31 -4.31 1.64
N VAL A 114 0.17 -4.28 2.95
CA VAL A 114 1.26 -4.23 3.91
C VAL A 114 0.99 -5.24 5.01
N GLU A 115 1.96 -6.10 5.29
CA GLU A 115 1.99 -6.95 6.47
C GLU A 115 3.19 -6.56 7.35
N PHE A 116 3.00 -6.59 8.66
CA PHE A 116 4.08 -6.31 9.60
C PHE A 116 4.85 -7.59 9.90
N GLY A 117 6.16 -7.48 10.08
CA GLY A 117 6.94 -8.59 10.63
C GLY A 117 6.42 -9.03 11.99
N THR A 118 6.80 -10.24 12.38
CA THR A 118 6.53 -10.79 13.73
C THR A 118 7.36 -10.08 14.80
N GLU A 119 7.15 -10.42 16.08
CA GLU A 119 7.87 -9.80 17.22
C GLU A 119 9.40 -9.99 17.14
N ASP A 120 9.86 -11.12 16.58
CA ASP A 120 11.27 -11.45 16.35
C ASP A 120 11.86 -10.78 15.09
N GLN A 121 11.05 -10.03 14.33
CA GLN A 121 11.47 -9.33 13.11
C GLN A 121 11.27 -7.82 13.22
N PRO A 122 11.93 -7.14 14.18
CA PRO A 122 11.72 -5.71 14.42
C PRO A 122 12.06 -4.88 13.18
N GLY A 123 11.24 -3.86 12.90
CA GLY A 123 11.44 -2.95 11.77
C GLY A 123 11.12 -3.54 10.39
N ARG A 124 10.68 -4.81 10.32
CA ARG A 124 10.34 -5.46 9.06
C ARG A 124 8.93 -5.13 8.58
N LEU A 125 8.81 -4.81 7.29
CA LEU A 125 7.57 -4.49 6.59
C LEU A 125 7.49 -5.27 5.28
N TYR A 126 6.50 -6.13 5.13
CA TYR A 126 6.26 -6.87 3.90
C TYR A 126 5.28 -6.11 3.02
N ILE A 127 5.71 -5.72 1.82
CA ILE A 127 4.87 -4.92 0.90
C ILE A 127 4.57 -5.70 -0.37
N GLY A 128 3.27 -5.87 -0.64
CA GLY A 128 2.76 -6.41 -1.90
C GLY A 128 2.64 -5.31 -2.96
N THR A 129 3.11 -5.60 -4.18
CA THR A 129 3.13 -4.62 -5.27
C THR A 129 2.37 -5.07 -6.52
N ILE A 130 2.09 -4.11 -7.42
CA ILE A 130 1.72 -4.33 -8.82
C ILE A 130 2.88 -3.77 -9.67
N PRO A 131 3.42 -4.53 -10.65
CA PRO A 131 3.19 -5.96 -10.89
C PRO A 131 3.59 -6.81 -9.67
N GLY A 132 3.21 -8.08 -9.62
CA GLY A 132 3.37 -8.92 -8.43
C GLY A 132 4.82 -9.03 -7.93
N GLY A 133 5.06 -8.57 -6.71
CA GLY A 133 6.34 -8.68 -6.00
C GLY A 133 6.16 -8.51 -4.50
N LEU A 134 7.16 -8.99 -3.74
CA LEU A 134 7.23 -8.90 -2.28
C LEU A 134 8.53 -8.18 -1.88
N PHE A 135 8.40 -7.07 -1.16
CA PHE A 135 9.52 -6.28 -0.66
C PHE A 135 9.56 -6.31 0.87
N VAL A 136 10.76 -6.15 1.44
CA VAL A 136 11.07 -6.30 2.87
C VAL A 136 11.94 -5.15 3.35
#